data_AF-A0A924BIL3-F1
#
_entry.id   AF-A0A924BIL3-F1
#
_cell.length_a   1.000
_cell.length_b   1.000
_cell.length_c   1.000
_cell.angle_alpha   90.00
_cell.angle_beta   90.00
_cell.angle_gamma   90.00
#
_symmetry.space_group_name_H-M   'P 1'
#
loop_
_entity.id
_entity.type
_entity.pdbx_description
1 polymer ?
#
loop_
_entity_poly.entity_id
_entity_poly.type
_entity_poly.pdbx_seq_one_letter_code
_entity_poly.pdbx_strand_id
1 'polypeptide(L)'
;IEPKRRGDEQRMWEVLQKLVDEDPCLKVEHVAVTNETVIYGLGELHLRTLLERMTEVYKCEVNTRAPRIAYRETVTVPAEGHHRHKKQSGGAGQFGEVFLRIEPLSRGAGFEFVDQVKGGTIPTQYIPAVEKGIRQVLDTGVIAGHPLNDVRVIVYDGKSHSVDSKDIAFTTAGRKAFVDAVLKAQAIVLEPIVKVQISAPEASMGDITGDLSAKRGQVNGTQAQIGGSITVNGLVPLSELNGYQARLNGMTGGQGRYMLEASHYEAVPPSVQAALMSQYRVKDDD
;
A
#
# COMPACT_ATOMS: atom_id res chain seq x y z
N ILE A 1 -9.46 -6.46 -11.11
CA ILE A 1 -10.74 -6.67 -11.82
C ILE A 1 -11.88 -6.41 -10.85
N GLU A 2 -12.94 -5.73 -11.28
CA GLU A 2 -14.11 -5.45 -10.44
C GLU A 2 -15.40 -5.73 -11.21
N PRO A 3 -16.44 -6.30 -10.59
CA PRO A 3 -17.70 -6.51 -11.29
C PRO A 3 -18.41 -5.19 -11.53
N LYS A 4 -19.03 -5.04 -12.69
CA LYS A 4 -19.76 -3.81 -13.03
C LYS A 4 -21.05 -3.64 -12.22
N ARG A 5 -21.66 -4.75 -11.79
CA ARG A 5 -22.88 -4.77 -10.97
C ARG A 5 -22.56 -5.18 -9.54
N ARG A 6 -23.03 -4.39 -8.56
CA ARG A 6 -22.97 -4.74 -7.14
C ARG A 6 -23.86 -5.96 -6.88
N GLY A 7 -23.26 -7.08 -6.49
CA GLY A 7 -23.95 -8.37 -6.27
C GLY A 7 -23.43 -9.52 -7.14
N ASP A 8 -22.70 -9.24 -8.23
CA ASP A 8 -22.12 -10.26 -9.10
C ASP A 8 -20.72 -10.74 -8.63
N GLU A 9 -20.25 -10.32 -7.46
CA GLU A 9 -18.93 -10.69 -6.92
C GLU A 9 -18.76 -12.20 -6.74
N GLN A 10 -19.76 -12.87 -6.14
CA GLN A 10 -19.71 -14.31 -5.92
C GLN A 10 -19.70 -15.08 -7.25
N ARG A 11 -20.52 -14.65 -8.21
CA ARG A 11 -20.56 -15.23 -9.55
C ARG A 11 -19.26 -15.00 -10.31
N MET A 12 -18.66 -13.82 -10.20
CA MET A 12 -17.36 -13.51 -10.78
C MET A 12 -16.29 -14.45 -10.21
N TRP A 13 -16.27 -14.66 -8.89
CA TRP A 13 -15.32 -15.57 -8.25
C TRP A 13 -15.48 -17.02 -8.73
N GLU A 14 -16.71 -17.52 -8.80
CA GLU A 14 -17.00 -18.87 -9.32
C GLU A 14 -16.55 -19.05 -10.77
N VAL A 15 -16.77 -18.04 -11.62
CA VAL A 15 -16.32 -18.06 -13.03
C VAL A 15 -14.80 -18.02 -13.13
N LEU A 16 -14.14 -17.18 -12.32
CA LEU A 16 -12.67 -17.09 -12.31
C LEU A 16 -12.04 -18.41 -11.88
N GLN A 17 -12.58 -19.09 -10.86
CA GLN A 17 -12.07 -20.40 -10.44
C GLN A 17 -12.20 -21.44 -11.56
N LYS A 18 -13.34 -21.50 -12.24
CA LYS A 18 -13.52 -22.41 -13.40
C LYS A 18 -12.53 -22.11 -14.53
N LEU A 19 -12.26 -20.84 -14.81
CA LEU A 19 -11.29 -20.45 -15.83
C LEU A 19 -9.85 -20.82 -15.45
N VAL A 20 -9.51 -20.74 -14.16
CA VAL A 20 -8.20 -21.18 -13.65
C VAL A 20 -8.08 -22.71 -13.72
N ASP A 21 -9.16 -23.45 -13.45
CA ASP A 21 -9.18 -24.91 -13.61
C ASP A 21 -9.03 -25.35 -15.08
N GLU A 22 -9.54 -24.54 -16.03
CA GLU A 22 -9.40 -24.79 -17.47
C GLU A 22 -8.02 -24.42 -18.03
N ASP A 23 -7.41 -23.34 -17.54
CA ASP A 23 -6.09 -22.88 -17.97
C ASP A 23 -5.13 -22.67 -16.78
N PRO A 24 -4.15 -23.59 -16.56
CA PRO A 24 -3.21 -23.50 -15.46
C PRO A 24 -2.22 -22.33 -15.58
N CYS A 25 -2.17 -21.65 -16.74
CA CYS A 25 -1.34 -20.46 -16.93
C CYS A 25 -2.00 -19.20 -16.35
N LEU A 26 -3.27 -19.29 -15.94
CA LEU A 26 -3.97 -18.21 -15.25
C LEU A 26 -3.77 -18.35 -13.75
N LYS A 27 -3.44 -17.23 -13.11
CA LYS A 27 -3.38 -17.16 -11.65
C LYS A 27 -4.24 -16.01 -11.18
N VAL A 28 -5.09 -16.27 -10.20
CA VAL A 28 -5.91 -15.25 -9.56
C VAL A 28 -5.43 -15.09 -8.12
N GLU A 29 -5.21 -13.85 -7.72
CA GLU A 29 -4.78 -13.50 -6.37
C GLU A 29 -5.63 -12.35 -5.84
N HIS A 30 -6.05 -12.45 -4.58
CA HIS A 30 -6.70 -11.36 -3.89
C HIS A 30 -5.68 -10.66 -2.99
N VAL A 31 -5.34 -9.42 -3.32
CA VAL A 31 -4.34 -8.63 -2.61
C VAL A 31 -4.99 -7.90 -1.45
N ALA A 32 -4.78 -8.38 -0.22
CA ALA A 32 -5.42 -7.84 0.98
C ALA A 32 -5.12 -6.36 1.24
N VAL A 33 -3.93 -5.88 0.85
CA VAL A 33 -3.49 -4.50 1.10
C VAL A 33 -4.27 -3.48 0.26
N THR A 34 -4.53 -3.79 -1.01
CA THR A 34 -5.31 -2.91 -1.90
C THR A 34 -6.78 -3.30 -1.95
N ASN A 35 -7.14 -4.46 -1.38
CA ASN A 35 -8.44 -5.11 -1.48
C ASN A 35 -8.88 -5.29 -2.95
N GLU A 36 -7.93 -5.67 -3.81
CA GLU A 36 -8.16 -5.86 -5.24
C GLU A 36 -7.94 -7.31 -5.64
N THR A 37 -8.77 -7.81 -6.54
CA THR A 37 -8.54 -9.09 -7.22
C THR A 37 -7.68 -8.85 -8.47
N VAL A 38 -6.49 -9.42 -8.48
CA VAL A 38 -5.50 -9.33 -9.56
C VAL A 38 -5.49 -10.65 -10.32
N ILE A 39 -5.49 -10.55 -11.65
CA ILE A 39 -5.38 -11.69 -12.55
C ILE A 39 -4.02 -11.60 -13.23
N TYR A 40 -3.26 -12.68 -13.15
CA TYR A 40 -2.03 -12.88 -13.90
C TYR A 40 -2.31 -13.79 -15.10
N GLY A 41 -1.71 -13.44 -16.22
CA GLY A 41 -1.74 -14.24 -17.44
C GLY A 41 -0.43 -14.08 -18.21
N LEU A 42 -0.28 -14.89 -19.26
CA LEU A 42 0.95 -14.92 -20.07
C LEU A 42 1.24 -13.63 -20.85
N GLY A 43 0.22 -12.80 -21.09
CA GLY A 43 0.38 -11.54 -21.80
C GLY A 43 -0.96 -10.82 -22.00
N GLU A 44 -0.89 -9.64 -22.61
CA GLU A 44 -2.06 -8.79 -22.81
C GLU A 44 -3.14 -9.45 -23.67
N LEU A 45 -2.74 -10.14 -24.75
CA LEU A 45 -3.67 -10.87 -25.61
C LEU A 45 -4.41 -11.96 -24.84
N HIS A 46 -3.68 -12.72 -24.01
CA HIS A 46 -4.27 -13.77 -23.19
C HIS A 46 -5.31 -13.18 -22.22
N LEU A 47 -4.98 -12.09 -21.54
CA LEU A 47 -5.92 -11.41 -20.65
C LEU A 47 -7.15 -10.86 -21.41
N ARG A 48 -6.96 -10.34 -22.64
CA ARG A 48 -8.06 -9.84 -23.47
C ARG A 48 -9.04 -10.94 -23.87
N THR A 49 -8.52 -12.07 -24.36
CA THR A 49 -9.35 -13.23 -24.71
C THR A 49 -10.09 -13.79 -23.49
N LEU A 50 -9.48 -13.76 -22.30
CA LEU A 50 -10.16 -14.14 -21.07
C LEU A 50 -11.34 -13.23 -20.75
N LEU A 51 -11.16 -11.90 -20.86
CA LEU A 51 -12.22 -10.93 -20.59
C LEU A 51 -13.38 -11.04 -21.60
N GLU A 52 -13.05 -11.30 -22.88
CA GLU A 52 -14.04 -11.60 -23.92
C GLU A 52 -14.82 -12.88 -23.59
N ARG A 53 -14.14 -13.98 -23.21
CA ARG A 53 -14.80 -15.23 -22.78
C ARG A 53 -15.71 -15.02 -21.56
N MET A 54 -15.27 -14.25 -20.56
CA MET A 54 -16.11 -13.92 -19.40
C MET A 54 -17.40 -13.19 -19.80
N THR A 55 -17.31 -12.31 -20.80
CA THR A 55 -18.45 -11.51 -21.27
C THR A 55 -19.37 -12.32 -22.18
N GLU A 56 -18.84 -13.06 -23.15
CA GLU A 56 -19.63 -13.79 -24.15
C GLU A 56 -20.23 -15.09 -23.60
N VAL A 57 -19.43 -15.89 -22.89
CA VAL A 57 -19.85 -17.23 -22.42
C VAL A 57 -20.60 -17.12 -21.10
N TYR A 58 -20.02 -16.43 -20.13
CA TYR A 58 -20.54 -16.38 -18.76
C TYR A 58 -21.44 -15.17 -18.50
N LYS A 59 -21.57 -14.24 -19.46
CA LYS A 59 -22.38 -13.00 -19.36
C LYS A 59 -22.05 -12.18 -18.11
N CYS A 60 -20.77 -12.17 -17.72
CA CYS A 60 -20.27 -11.42 -16.57
C CYS A 60 -19.53 -10.18 -17.06
N GLU A 61 -20.13 -9.01 -16.87
CA GLU A 61 -19.49 -7.73 -17.22
C GLU A 61 -18.56 -7.27 -16.09
N VAL A 62 -17.28 -7.09 -16.44
CA VAL A 62 -16.21 -6.74 -15.51
C VAL A 62 -15.49 -5.48 -15.98
N ASN A 63 -15.15 -4.61 -15.03
CA ASN A 63 -14.28 -3.47 -15.26
C ASN A 63 -12.83 -3.87 -14.97
N THR A 64 -11.92 -3.42 -15.83
CA THR A 64 -10.49 -3.65 -15.68
C THR A 64 -9.76 -2.34 -15.45
N ARG A 65 -8.75 -2.39 -14.58
CA ARG A 65 -7.80 -1.32 -14.33
C ARG A 65 -6.44 -1.93 -14.07
N ALA A 66 -5.38 -1.14 -14.26
CA ALA A 66 -4.04 -1.55 -13.84
C ALA A 66 -4.04 -1.79 -12.31
N PRO A 67 -3.32 -2.81 -11.82
CA PRO A 67 -3.22 -3.08 -10.38
C PRO A 67 -2.66 -1.86 -9.66
N ARG A 68 -3.23 -1.52 -8.50
CA ARG A 68 -2.66 -0.43 -7.68
C ARG A 68 -1.36 -0.90 -7.04
N ILE A 69 -0.39 0.00 -7.02
CA ILE A 69 0.88 -0.26 -6.33
C ILE A 69 0.63 -0.08 -4.83
N ALA A 70 1.07 -1.06 -4.04
CA ALA A 70 0.94 -1.04 -2.59
C ALA A 70 2.01 -0.13 -1.96
N TYR A 71 1.85 1.19 -2.16
CA TYR A 71 2.62 2.20 -1.44
C TYR A 71 2.35 2.12 0.07
N ARG A 72 3.28 2.63 0.88
CA ARG A 72 3.15 2.74 2.34
C ARG A 72 3.55 4.13 2.79
N GLU A 73 3.11 4.53 3.98
CA GLU A 73 3.56 5.76 4.63
C GLU A 73 4.42 5.43 5.85
N THR A 74 5.30 6.35 6.22
CA THR A 74 6.15 6.21 7.41
C THR A 74 6.57 7.60 7.88
N VAL A 75 6.95 7.73 9.15
CA VAL A 75 7.47 9.00 9.69
C VAL A 75 8.99 9.03 9.64
N THR A 76 9.59 10.22 9.63
CA THR A 76 11.06 10.37 9.54
C THR A 76 11.67 10.98 10.80
N VAL A 77 10.95 11.89 11.45
CA VAL A 77 11.40 12.54 12.69
C VAL A 77 10.42 12.27 13.83
N PRO A 78 10.88 12.20 15.08
CA PRO A 78 9.97 12.13 16.20
C PRO A 78 9.15 13.42 16.31
N ALA A 79 7.86 13.30 16.61
CA ALA A 79 6.97 14.44 16.77
C ALA A 79 5.91 14.21 17.84
N GLU A 80 5.38 15.30 18.37
CA GLU A 80 4.31 15.29 19.36
C GLU A 80 3.00 15.76 18.73
N GLY A 81 1.92 15.06 19.07
CA GLY A 81 0.57 15.38 18.66
C GLY A 81 -0.34 15.50 19.88
N HIS A 82 -1.26 16.45 19.79
CA HIS A 82 -2.28 16.61 20.82
C HIS A 82 -3.62 16.89 20.19
N HIS A 83 -4.67 16.34 20.80
CA HIS A 83 -6.02 16.71 20.41
C HIS A 83 -6.98 16.65 21.59
N ARG A 84 -7.79 17.70 21.69
CA ARG A 84 -8.88 17.81 22.66
C ARG A 84 -10.22 17.70 21.92
N HIS A 85 -10.86 16.55 22.05
CA HIS A 85 -12.22 16.33 21.56
C HIS A 85 -13.23 16.76 22.62
N LYS A 86 -14.02 17.80 22.31
CA LYS A 86 -15.13 18.26 23.16
C LYS A 86 -16.37 18.45 22.29
N LYS A 87 -17.41 17.63 22.50
CA LYS A 87 -18.73 17.81 21.87
C LYS A 87 -19.79 17.95 22.94
N GLN A 88 -20.39 19.13 23.02
CA GLN A 88 -21.52 19.45 23.88
C GLN A 88 -22.73 19.73 22.99
N SER A 89 -23.34 18.67 22.44
CA SER A 89 -24.73 18.73 21.97
C SER A 89 -25.65 18.54 23.18
N GLY A 90 -26.85 19.10 23.21
CA GLY A 90 -27.78 19.13 24.37
C GLY A 90 -28.20 17.79 25.02
N GLY A 91 -27.56 16.67 24.68
CA GLY A 91 -27.62 15.38 25.37
C GLY A 91 -26.28 15.01 26.05
N ALA A 92 -25.99 13.71 26.17
CA ALA A 92 -24.82 13.24 26.90
C ALA A 92 -23.50 13.66 26.23
N GLY A 93 -22.68 14.44 26.94
CA GLY A 93 -21.44 15.02 26.45
C GLY A 93 -20.41 13.98 25.98
N GLN A 94 -19.42 14.49 25.23
CA GLN A 94 -18.21 13.76 24.87
C GLN A 94 -16.99 14.62 25.19
N PHE A 95 -16.09 14.07 25.99
CA PHE A 95 -14.82 14.70 26.35
C PHE A 95 -13.67 13.69 26.36
N GLY A 96 -12.61 14.01 25.64
CA GLY A 96 -11.33 13.29 25.72
C GLY A 96 -10.20 14.17 25.20
N GLU A 97 -9.12 14.28 25.96
CA GLU A 97 -7.88 14.93 25.54
C GLU A 97 -6.76 13.89 25.58
N VAL A 98 -5.98 13.79 24.50
CA VAL A 98 -4.88 12.83 24.37
C VAL A 98 -3.63 13.57 23.91
N PHE A 99 -2.53 13.31 24.61
CA PHE A 99 -1.18 13.72 24.24
C PHE A 99 -0.36 12.47 23.89
N LEU A 100 0.21 12.48 22.70
CA LEU A 100 1.03 11.39 22.22
C LEU A 100 2.29 11.91 21.56
N ARG A 101 3.31 11.06 21.55
CA ARG A 101 4.53 11.24 20.77
C ARG A 101 4.69 10.06 19.84
N ILE A 102 5.21 10.31 18.65
CA ILE A 102 5.48 9.28 17.65
C ILE A 102 6.96 9.26 17.33
N GLU A 103 7.48 8.07 17.10
CA GLU A 103 8.89 7.85 16.77
C GLU A 103 8.97 6.89 15.56
N PRO A 104 9.87 7.14 14.60
CA PRO A 104 10.12 6.20 13.51
C PRO A 104 10.78 4.92 14.04
N LEU A 105 10.33 3.77 13.56
CA LEU A 105 10.97 2.47 13.78
C LEU A 105 11.82 2.07 12.57
N SER A 106 12.68 1.08 12.77
CA SER A 106 13.40 0.45 11.67
C SER A 106 12.44 -0.17 10.65
N ARG A 107 12.83 -0.17 9.37
CA ARG A 107 12.04 -0.73 8.27
C ARG A 107 11.61 -2.17 8.57
N GLY A 108 10.31 -2.45 8.50
CA GLY A 108 9.74 -3.77 8.76
C GLY A 108 9.48 -4.10 10.23
N ALA A 109 9.70 -3.17 11.16
CA ALA A 109 9.35 -3.35 12.57
C ALA A 109 7.82 -3.30 12.81
N GLY A 110 7.06 -2.69 11.91
CA GLY A 110 5.60 -2.64 11.99
C GLY A 110 5.11 -1.51 12.92
N PHE A 111 4.15 -1.82 13.78
CA PHE A 111 3.52 -0.84 14.67
C PHE A 111 3.70 -1.23 16.13
N GLU A 112 4.11 -0.28 16.96
CA GLU A 112 4.28 -0.46 18.39
C GLU A 112 3.48 0.60 19.16
N PHE A 113 2.67 0.17 20.12
CA PHE A 113 1.91 1.05 21.01
C PHE A 113 2.45 0.93 22.43
N VAL A 114 2.81 2.07 23.03
CA VAL A 114 3.36 2.14 24.38
C VAL A 114 2.51 3.09 25.24
N ASP A 115 1.99 2.56 26.34
CA ASP A 115 1.31 3.35 27.37
C ASP A 115 2.34 3.82 28.43
N GLN A 116 2.49 5.13 28.57
CA GLN A 116 3.30 5.78 29.60
C GLN A 116 2.49 6.79 30.43
N VAL A 117 1.16 6.68 30.43
CA VAL A 117 0.28 7.58 31.18
C VAL A 117 0.55 7.43 32.68
N LYS A 118 0.95 8.53 33.32
CA LYS A 118 1.20 8.58 34.77
C LYS A 118 0.03 9.23 35.51
N GLY A 119 -0.25 8.76 36.71
CA GLY A 119 -1.24 9.39 37.60
C GLY A 119 -2.70 9.19 37.20
N GLY A 120 -3.01 8.31 36.24
CA GLY A 120 -4.38 7.98 35.85
C GLY A 120 -5.14 9.11 35.15
N THR A 121 -4.44 10.05 34.51
CA THR A 121 -5.05 11.18 33.79
C THR A 121 -5.99 10.72 32.66
N ILE A 122 -5.63 9.60 32.02
CA ILE A 122 -6.53 8.74 31.24
C ILE A 122 -6.79 7.46 32.05
N PRO A 123 -8.06 7.16 32.41
CA PRO A 123 -8.41 5.87 32.99
C PRO A 123 -8.00 4.71 32.08
N THR A 124 -7.38 3.66 32.64
CA THR A 124 -6.83 2.52 31.89
C THR A 124 -7.86 1.83 30.98
N GLN A 125 -9.15 1.90 31.34
CA GLN A 125 -10.25 1.39 30.52
C GLN A 125 -10.38 2.07 29.14
N TYR A 126 -9.92 3.32 29.00
CA TYR A 126 -10.00 4.07 27.75
C TYR A 126 -8.75 3.98 26.88
N ILE A 127 -7.64 3.43 27.40
CA ILE A 127 -6.38 3.25 26.62
C ILE A 127 -6.60 2.38 25.37
N PRO A 128 -7.33 1.25 25.42
CA PRO A 128 -7.65 0.46 24.21
C PRO A 128 -8.46 1.24 23.18
N ALA A 129 -9.29 2.20 23.61
CA ALA A 129 -10.05 3.04 22.70
C ALA A 129 -9.15 4.04 21.96
N VAL A 130 -8.14 4.60 22.64
CA VAL A 130 -7.11 5.44 22.01
C VAL A 130 -6.32 4.64 20.97
N GLU A 131 -5.85 3.44 21.34
CA GLU A 131 -5.12 2.55 20.43
C GLU A 131 -5.95 2.19 19.19
N LYS A 132 -7.24 1.87 19.38
CA LYS A 132 -8.16 1.60 18.27
C LYS A 132 -8.29 2.79 17.33
N GLY A 133 -8.36 4.01 17.86
CA GLY A 133 -8.40 5.23 17.06
C GLY A 133 -7.14 5.46 16.23
N ILE A 134 -5.97 5.13 16.80
CA ILE A 134 -4.68 5.19 16.10
C ILE A 134 -4.64 4.14 14.97
N ARG A 135 -4.99 2.88 15.26
CA ARG A 135 -4.98 1.79 14.26
C ARG A 135 -5.85 2.09 13.04
N GLN A 136 -7.00 2.75 13.23
CA GLN A 136 -7.84 3.18 12.12
C GLN A 136 -7.14 4.16 11.17
N VAL A 137 -6.29 5.05 11.69
CA VAL A 137 -5.47 5.96 10.87
C VAL A 137 -4.33 5.20 10.20
N LEU A 138 -3.72 4.23 10.88
CA LEU A 138 -2.66 3.41 10.29
C LEU A 138 -3.14 2.73 9.01
N ASP A 139 -4.36 2.21 8.99
CA ASP A 139 -4.90 1.54 7.79
C ASP A 139 -5.27 2.54 6.68
N THR A 140 -5.69 3.75 7.04
CA THR A 140 -6.19 4.76 6.07
C THR A 140 -5.07 5.63 5.50
N GLY A 141 -3.96 5.80 6.22
CA GLY A 141 -2.92 6.77 5.89
C GLY A 141 -3.33 8.22 6.18
N VAL A 142 -2.37 9.14 6.13
CA VAL A 142 -2.57 10.57 6.43
C VAL A 142 -2.19 11.45 5.24
N ILE A 143 -1.10 11.12 4.56
CA ILE A 143 -0.48 12.01 3.56
C ILE A 143 -0.96 11.70 2.13
N ALA A 144 -1.00 10.42 1.77
CA ALA A 144 -1.35 9.94 0.44
C ALA A 144 -2.46 8.87 0.47
N GLY A 145 -2.99 8.55 1.67
CA GLY A 145 -4.05 7.56 1.84
C GLY A 145 -3.54 6.12 1.76
N HIS A 146 -2.29 5.90 2.14
CA HIS A 146 -1.66 4.59 2.13
C HIS A 146 -1.35 4.10 3.55
N PRO A 147 -1.39 2.78 3.81
CA PRO A 147 -1.14 2.24 5.13
C PRO A 147 0.19 2.71 5.71
N LEU A 148 0.14 3.20 6.95
CA LEU A 148 1.27 3.77 7.66
C LEU A 148 1.95 2.71 8.53
N ASN A 149 3.25 2.52 8.30
CA ASN A 149 4.06 1.46 8.90
C ASN A 149 5.34 2.02 9.52
N ASP A 150 5.97 1.19 10.36
CA ASP A 150 7.25 1.43 11.02
C ASP A 150 7.19 2.65 11.96
N VAL A 151 6.17 2.67 12.83
CA VAL A 151 5.95 3.77 13.78
C VAL A 151 5.65 3.23 15.16
N ARG A 152 6.32 3.83 16.15
CA ARG A 152 6.00 3.68 17.56
C ARG A 152 5.19 4.86 18.04
N VAL A 153 4.09 4.59 18.73
CA VAL A 153 3.24 5.61 19.35
C VAL A 153 3.29 5.45 20.86
N ILE A 154 3.65 6.53 21.54
CA ILE A 154 3.76 6.57 22.99
C ILE A 154 2.75 7.58 23.52
N VAL A 155 1.73 7.09 24.23
CA VAL A 155 0.76 7.94 24.91
C VAL A 155 1.30 8.25 26.30
N TYR A 156 1.55 9.53 26.59
CA TYR A 156 2.21 9.93 27.83
C TYR A 156 1.31 10.75 28.76
N ASP A 157 0.29 11.42 28.22
CA ASP A 157 -0.65 12.20 29.02
C ASP A 157 -2.01 12.35 28.32
N GLY A 158 -2.99 12.87 29.05
CA GLY A 158 -4.33 13.17 28.54
C GLY A 158 -5.19 13.81 29.62
N LYS A 159 -6.45 14.09 29.29
CA LYS A 159 -7.45 14.49 30.29
C LYS A 159 -8.76 13.77 30.04
N SER A 160 -9.35 13.36 31.14
CA SER A 160 -10.69 12.78 31.21
C SER A 160 -11.62 13.71 31.99
N HIS A 161 -12.93 13.50 31.82
CA HIS A 161 -13.99 14.13 32.58
C HIS A 161 -14.88 13.03 33.15
N SER A 162 -15.23 13.13 34.44
CA SER A 162 -15.94 12.06 35.15
C SER A 162 -17.30 11.68 34.56
N VAL A 163 -17.98 12.63 33.90
CA VAL A 163 -19.34 12.43 33.36
C VAL A 163 -19.36 12.37 31.83
N ASP A 164 -18.43 13.06 31.16
CA ASP A 164 -18.48 13.23 29.71
C ASP A 164 -17.46 12.35 28.96
N SER A 165 -16.57 11.65 29.67
CA SER A 165 -15.62 10.74 29.03
C SER A 165 -16.26 9.42 28.61
N LYS A 166 -16.07 9.08 27.33
CA LYS A 166 -16.58 7.88 26.68
C LYS A 166 -15.52 7.33 25.72
N ASP A 167 -15.58 6.03 25.44
CA ASP A 167 -14.67 5.35 24.51
C ASP A 167 -14.60 6.04 23.14
N ILE A 168 -15.75 6.46 22.61
CA ILE A 168 -15.86 7.15 21.32
C ILE A 168 -15.08 8.48 21.33
N ALA A 169 -15.10 9.21 22.46
CA ALA A 169 -14.39 10.47 22.60
C ALA A 169 -12.87 10.24 22.55
N PHE A 170 -12.37 9.22 23.26
CA PHE A 170 -10.94 8.86 23.27
C PHE A 170 -10.47 8.23 21.96
N THR A 171 -11.32 7.45 21.28
CA THR A 171 -11.05 6.96 19.93
C THR A 171 -10.86 8.13 18.95
N THR A 172 -11.75 9.13 19.01
CA THR A 172 -11.69 10.30 18.13
C THR A 172 -10.50 11.21 18.47
N ALA A 173 -10.23 11.41 19.76
CA ALA A 173 -9.09 12.17 20.23
C ALA A 173 -7.76 11.51 19.84
N GLY A 174 -7.62 10.19 20.02
CA GLY A 174 -6.44 9.44 19.59
C GLY A 174 -6.22 9.51 18.08
N ARG A 175 -7.30 9.34 17.30
CA ARG A 175 -7.29 9.49 15.82
C ARG A 175 -6.72 10.86 15.40
N LYS A 176 -7.29 11.95 15.93
CA LYS A 176 -6.90 13.32 15.54
C LYS A 176 -5.53 13.73 16.11
N ALA A 177 -5.18 13.30 17.32
CA ALA A 177 -3.87 13.54 17.90
C ALA A 177 -2.76 12.84 17.09
N PHE A 178 -3.03 11.64 16.59
CA PHE A 178 -2.08 10.90 15.78
C PHE A 178 -1.89 11.55 14.40
N VAL A 179 -2.97 11.99 13.74
CA VAL A 179 -2.89 12.77 12.50
C VAL A 179 -2.03 14.03 12.68
N ASP A 180 -2.27 14.80 13.76
CA ASP A 180 -1.47 16.00 14.09
C ASP A 180 0.02 15.67 14.28
N ALA A 181 0.34 14.57 14.97
CA ALA A 181 1.73 14.12 15.12
C ALA A 181 2.37 13.72 13.79
N VAL A 182 1.67 12.95 12.95
CA VAL A 182 2.18 12.48 11.65
C VAL A 182 2.48 13.65 10.71
N LEU A 183 1.61 14.66 10.68
CA LEU A 183 1.83 15.87 9.88
C LEU A 183 3.08 16.65 10.30
N LYS A 184 3.40 16.66 11.60
CA LYS A 184 4.61 17.29 12.15
C LYS A 184 5.87 16.42 11.97
N ALA A 185 5.71 15.11 11.81
CA ALA A 185 6.79 14.14 11.77
C ALA A 185 7.44 13.95 10.38
N GLN A 186 7.20 14.88 9.45
CA GLN A 186 7.71 14.85 8.08
C GLN A 186 7.51 13.47 7.43
N ALA A 187 6.28 12.97 7.45
CA ALA A 187 6.01 11.66 6.90
C ALA A 187 6.26 11.60 5.38
N ILE A 188 6.74 10.44 4.94
CA ILE A 188 7.15 10.16 3.57
C ILE A 188 6.40 8.94 3.04
N VAL A 189 6.28 8.88 1.72
CA VAL A 189 5.72 7.72 1.03
C VAL A 189 6.84 6.76 0.65
N LEU A 190 6.59 5.48 0.83
CA LEU A 190 7.46 4.38 0.45
C LEU A 190 6.87 3.63 -0.74
N GLU A 191 7.70 3.30 -1.71
CA GLU A 191 7.34 2.40 -2.81
C GLU A 191 8.01 1.04 -2.68
N PRO A 192 7.35 -0.03 -3.16
CA PRO A 192 7.94 -1.36 -3.19
C PRO A 192 9.02 -1.46 -4.28
N ILE A 193 10.22 -1.83 -3.87
CA ILE A 193 11.32 -2.20 -4.77
C ILE A 193 11.29 -3.71 -4.97
N VAL A 194 11.38 -4.12 -6.23
CA VAL A 194 11.45 -5.54 -6.62
C VAL A 194 12.81 -5.86 -7.20
N LYS A 195 13.30 -7.06 -6.90
CA LYS A 195 14.40 -7.67 -7.65
C LYS A 195 13.84 -8.14 -8.97
N VAL A 196 14.43 -7.64 -10.05
CA VAL A 196 14.13 -8.09 -11.41
C VAL A 196 15.28 -8.98 -11.88
N GLN A 197 14.94 -10.14 -12.40
CA GLN A 197 15.86 -11.02 -13.11
C GLN A 197 15.37 -11.16 -14.55
N ILE A 198 16.12 -10.65 -15.52
CA ILE A 198 15.77 -10.69 -16.94
C ILE A 198 16.70 -11.65 -17.66
N SER A 199 16.13 -12.63 -18.36
CA SER A 199 16.85 -13.52 -19.27
C SER A 199 16.55 -13.13 -20.72
N ALA A 200 17.59 -12.86 -21.50
CA ALA A 200 17.46 -12.44 -22.90
C ALA A 200 18.71 -12.79 -23.72
N PRO A 201 18.68 -12.67 -25.06
CA PRO A 201 19.89 -12.81 -25.89
C PRO A 201 20.95 -11.77 -25.53
N GLU A 202 22.23 -12.14 -25.63
CA GLU A 202 23.37 -11.25 -25.32
C GLU A 202 23.36 -9.94 -26.12
N ALA A 203 22.91 -10.00 -27.39
CA ALA A 203 22.80 -8.83 -28.26
C ALA A 203 21.88 -7.73 -27.70
N SER A 204 20.89 -8.08 -26.88
CA SER A 204 19.92 -7.14 -26.30
C SER A 204 20.35 -6.58 -24.94
N MET A 205 21.55 -6.89 -24.46
CA MET A 205 22.05 -6.44 -23.14
C MET A 205 22.02 -4.91 -22.98
N GLY A 206 22.51 -4.20 -23.99
CA GLY A 206 22.61 -2.74 -23.96
C GLY A 206 21.25 -2.08 -23.79
N ASP A 207 20.27 -2.54 -24.56
CA ASP A 207 18.90 -2.00 -24.53
C ASP A 207 18.23 -2.28 -23.18
N ILE A 208 18.37 -3.50 -22.64
CA ILE A 208 17.79 -3.88 -21.34
C ILE A 208 18.38 -3.04 -20.21
N THR A 209 19.71 -2.92 -20.16
CA THR A 209 20.39 -2.13 -19.11
C THR A 209 20.06 -0.63 -19.22
N GLY A 210 19.92 -0.13 -20.45
CA GLY A 210 19.46 1.23 -20.73
C GLY A 210 18.02 1.50 -20.25
N ASP A 211 17.07 0.62 -20.57
CA ASP A 211 15.66 0.76 -20.13
C ASP A 211 15.55 0.72 -18.60
N LEU A 212 16.24 -0.22 -17.94
CA LEU A 212 16.25 -0.30 -16.48
C LEU A 212 16.78 0.99 -15.85
N SER A 213 17.90 1.51 -16.36
CA SER A 213 18.51 2.74 -15.84
C SER A 213 17.62 3.97 -16.06
N ALA A 214 16.95 4.06 -17.22
CA ALA A 214 15.97 5.11 -17.51
C ALA A 214 14.75 5.05 -16.57
N LYS A 215 14.48 3.88 -15.99
CA LYS A 215 13.36 3.59 -15.10
C LYS A 215 13.73 3.50 -13.62
N ARG A 216 14.77 4.25 -13.22
CA ARG A 216 15.26 4.30 -11.83
C ARG A 216 15.70 2.93 -11.29
N GLY A 217 15.93 1.98 -12.20
CA GLY A 217 16.45 0.67 -11.89
C GLY A 217 17.96 0.72 -11.66
N GLN A 218 18.41 -0.06 -10.69
CA GLN A 218 19.84 -0.28 -10.41
C GLN A 218 20.20 -1.69 -10.88
N VAL A 219 21.14 -1.79 -11.81
CA VAL A 219 21.65 -3.09 -12.27
C VAL A 219 22.70 -3.58 -11.28
N ASN A 220 22.44 -4.73 -10.65
CA ASN A 220 23.31 -5.31 -9.63
C ASN A 220 24.33 -6.30 -10.22
N GLY A 221 24.08 -6.80 -11.43
CA GLY A 221 25.03 -7.65 -12.13
C GLY A 221 24.45 -8.32 -13.37
N THR A 222 25.35 -8.80 -14.21
CA THR A 222 25.02 -9.57 -15.41
C THR A 222 25.76 -10.90 -15.36
N GLN A 223 25.05 -11.98 -15.69
CA GLN A 223 25.61 -13.33 -15.76
C GLN A 223 25.40 -13.87 -17.18
N ALA A 224 26.49 -14.28 -17.82
CA ALA A 224 26.39 -14.99 -19.08
C ALA A 224 25.86 -16.41 -18.82
N GLN A 225 24.90 -16.83 -19.63
CA GLN A 225 24.34 -18.17 -19.61
C GLN A 225 24.84 -18.96 -20.83
N ILE A 226 24.79 -20.28 -20.72
CA ILE A 226 25.17 -21.15 -21.83
C ILE A 226 24.19 -20.94 -23.01
N GLY A 227 24.72 -20.88 -24.23
CA GLY A 227 23.90 -20.75 -25.45
C GLY A 227 23.58 -19.31 -25.89
N GLY A 228 24.43 -18.33 -25.56
CA GLY A 228 24.31 -16.95 -26.06
C GLY A 228 23.19 -16.14 -25.40
N SER A 229 22.73 -16.59 -24.23
CA SER A 229 21.77 -15.86 -23.40
C SER A 229 22.48 -15.21 -22.21
N ILE A 230 21.89 -14.17 -21.68
CA ILE A 230 22.37 -13.44 -20.51
C ILE A 230 21.25 -13.28 -19.50
N THR A 231 21.64 -13.20 -18.23
CA THR A 231 20.75 -12.87 -17.13
C THR A 231 21.18 -11.54 -16.52
N VAL A 232 20.31 -10.54 -16.54
CA VAL A 232 20.51 -9.23 -15.91
C VAL A 232 19.71 -9.20 -14.61
N ASN A 233 20.41 -8.97 -13.49
CA ASN A 233 19.78 -8.80 -12.18
C ASN A 233 19.80 -7.32 -11.80
N GLY A 234 18.70 -6.81 -11.26
CA GLY A 234 18.61 -5.44 -10.78
C GLY A 234 17.52 -5.23 -9.74
N LEU A 235 17.50 -4.03 -9.17
CA LEU A 235 16.44 -3.53 -8.30
C LEU A 235 15.69 -2.43 -9.04
N VAL A 236 14.37 -2.52 -9.11
CA VAL A 236 13.53 -1.53 -9.80
C VAL A 236 12.29 -1.25 -8.97
N PRO A 237 11.83 0.00 -8.91
CA PRO A 237 10.51 0.30 -8.37
C PRO A 237 9.42 -0.41 -9.16
N LEU A 238 8.50 -1.10 -8.46
CA LEU A 238 7.39 -1.80 -9.11
C LEU A 238 6.52 -0.84 -9.96
N SER A 239 6.47 0.43 -9.58
CA SER A 239 5.76 1.50 -10.28
C SER A 239 6.20 1.69 -11.73
N GLU A 240 7.45 1.39 -12.06
CA GLU A 240 8.03 1.59 -13.39
C GLU A 240 7.90 0.35 -14.30
N LEU A 241 7.49 -0.79 -13.74
CA LEU A 241 7.37 -2.08 -14.44
C LEU A 241 6.00 -2.31 -15.09
N ASN A 242 5.10 -1.32 -15.05
CA ASN A 242 3.83 -1.44 -15.75
C ASN A 242 4.05 -1.64 -17.26
N GLY A 243 3.44 -2.68 -17.84
CA GLY A 243 3.62 -3.04 -19.25
C GLY A 243 5.05 -3.49 -19.63
N TYR A 244 5.88 -3.90 -18.68
CA TYR A 244 7.28 -4.24 -18.94
C TYR A 244 7.46 -5.39 -19.94
N GLN A 245 6.60 -6.42 -19.91
CA GLN A 245 6.69 -7.55 -20.85
C GLN A 245 6.63 -7.11 -22.32
N ALA A 246 5.74 -6.16 -22.66
CA ALA A 246 5.61 -5.67 -24.03
C ALA A 246 6.86 -4.91 -24.49
N ARG A 247 7.44 -4.08 -23.61
CA ARG A 247 8.70 -3.38 -23.88
C ARG A 247 9.87 -4.36 -24.02
N LEU A 248 9.98 -5.33 -23.11
CA LEU A 248 11.00 -6.35 -23.15
C LEU A 248 10.95 -7.15 -24.46
N ASN A 249 9.75 -7.53 -24.90
CA ASN A 249 9.57 -8.19 -26.19
C ASN A 249 10.03 -7.32 -27.36
N GLY A 250 9.75 -6.01 -27.33
CA GLY A 250 10.22 -5.07 -28.34
C GLY A 250 11.75 -4.97 -28.43
N MET A 251 12.43 -4.97 -27.28
CA MET A 251 13.91 -4.89 -27.21
C MET A 251 14.61 -6.22 -27.56
N THR A 252 13.94 -7.35 -27.34
CA THR A 252 14.55 -8.69 -27.44
C THR A 252 14.03 -9.52 -28.61
N GLY A 253 13.19 -8.95 -29.47
CA GLY A 253 12.50 -9.71 -30.52
C GLY A 253 11.61 -10.82 -29.96
N GLY A 254 11.06 -10.64 -28.76
CA GLY A 254 10.17 -11.59 -28.08
C GLY A 254 10.87 -12.73 -27.33
N GLN A 255 12.20 -12.73 -27.25
CA GLN A 255 12.97 -13.79 -26.57
C GLN A 255 13.25 -13.51 -25.09
N GLY A 256 12.95 -12.30 -24.63
CA GLY A 256 13.14 -11.87 -23.25
C GLY A 256 12.09 -12.42 -22.29
N ARG A 257 12.54 -12.87 -21.13
CA ARG A 257 11.71 -13.28 -20.00
C ARG A 257 12.19 -12.59 -18.74
N TYR A 258 11.31 -12.33 -17.79
CA TYR A 258 11.71 -11.79 -16.51
C TYR A 258 10.98 -12.46 -15.35
N MET A 259 11.61 -12.39 -14.18
CA MET A 259 11.06 -12.80 -12.91
C MET A 259 11.16 -11.63 -11.93
N LEU A 260 10.13 -11.47 -11.10
CA LEU A 260 10.07 -10.45 -10.07
C LEU A 260 10.01 -11.11 -8.70
N GLU A 261 10.80 -10.58 -7.75
CA GLU A 261 10.77 -10.97 -6.35
C GLU A 261 10.69 -9.70 -5.49
N ALA A 262 9.86 -9.71 -4.44
CA ALA A 262 9.80 -8.59 -3.51
C ALA A 262 11.14 -8.42 -2.79
N SER A 263 11.65 -7.18 -2.72
CA SER A 263 12.92 -6.88 -2.05
C SER A 263 12.68 -6.16 -0.73
N HIS A 264 12.30 -4.89 -0.79
CA HIS A 264 12.10 -4.01 0.35
C HIS A 264 11.32 -2.76 -0.09
N TYR A 265 11.12 -1.84 0.85
CA TYR A 265 10.47 -0.56 0.60
C TYR A 265 11.50 0.58 0.69
N GLU A 266 11.47 1.49 -0.27
CA GLU A 266 12.33 2.68 -0.30
C GLU A 266 11.49 3.95 -0.39
N ALA A 267 12.08 5.08 0.02
CA ALA A 267 11.45 6.38 -0.07
C ALA A 267 11.25 6.78 -1.53
N VAL A 268 10.05 7.25 -1.87
CA VAL A 268 9.80 7.76 -3.22
C VAL A 268 10.55 9.07 -3.47
N PRO A 269 10.90 9.39 -4.72
CA PRO A 269 11.43 10.70 -5.06
C PRO A 269 10.44 11.83 -4.70
N PRO A 270 10.93 13.04 -4.34
CA PRO A 270 10.05 14.15 -3.93
C PRO A 270 8.99 14.53 -4.96
N SER A 271 9.28 14.40 -6.26
CA SER A 271 8.34 14.65 -7.35
C SER A 271 7.17 13.67 -7.35
N VAL A 272 7.45 12.38 -7.11
CA VAL A 272 6.44 11.32 -7.02
C VAL A 272 5.62 11.50 -5.75
N GLN A 273 6.25 11.83 -4.63
CA GLN A 273 5.55 12.12 -3.37
C GLN A 273 4.53 13.25 -3.56
N ALA A 274 4.94 14.38 -4.14
CA ALA A 274 4.05 15.51 -4.38
C ALA A 274 2.87 15.14 -5.30
N ALA A 275 3.12 14.32 -6.33
CA ALA A 275 2.06 13.85 -7.21
C ALA A 275 1.04 12.96 -6.47
N LEU A 276 1.50 12.00 -5.65
CA LEU A 276 0.63 11.13 -4.86
C LEU A 276 -0.18 11.93 -3.83
N MET A 277 0.45 12.87 -3.13
CA MET A 277 -0.21 13.78 -2.19
C MET A 277 -1.30 14.63 -2.87
N SER A 278 -1.05 15.13 -4.08
CA SER A 278 -2.03 15.94 -4.82
C SER A 278 -3.27 15.16 -5.27
N GLN A 279 -3.11 13.85 -5.51
CA GLN A 279 -4.21 12.96 -5.87
C GLN A 279 -5.04 12.56 -4.64
N TYR A 280 -4.44 12.60 -3.46
CA TYR A 280 -5.11 12.33 -2.22
C TYR A 280 -5.93 13.55 -1.76
N ARG A 281 -7.25 13.41 -1.79
CA ARG A 281 -8.15 14.33 -1.09
C ARG A 281 -8.34 13.81 0.32
N VAL A 282 -7.85 14.56 1.31
CA VAL A 282 -8.20 14.33 2.72
C VAL A 282 -9.73 14.33 2.80
N LYS A 283 -10.32 13.20 3.17
CA LYS A 283 -11.74 13.18 3.55
C LYS A 283 -11.79 13.87 4.91
N ASP A 284 -12.13 15.15 4.92
CA ASP A 284 -12.56 15.80 6.15
C ASP A 284 -13.89 15.16 6.55
N ASP A 285 -13.83 14.27 7.54
CA ASP A 285 -14.99 13.82 8.31
C ASP A 285 -15.46 15.00 9.18
N ASP A 286 -16.26 15.90 8.61
CA ASP A 286 -17.15 16.80 9.35
C ASP A 286 -18.43 16.09 9.79
#